data_AF-A0A6M3LMN6-F1
#
_entry.id   AF-A0A6M3LMN6-F1
#
_cell.length_a   1.000
_cell.length_b   1.000
_cell.length_c   1.000
_cell.angle_alpha   90.00
_cell.angle_beta   90.00
_cell.angle_gamma   90.00
#
_symmetry.space_group_name_H-M   'P 1'
#
loop_
_entity.id
_entity.type
_entity.pdbx_description
1 polymer ?
#
loop_
_entity_poly.entity_id
_entity_poly.type
_entity_poly.pdbx_seq_one_letter_code
_entity_poly.pdbx_strand_id
1 'polypeptide(L)' 'MSNGEYSYPRISDEDYRKAVTQFRLQIGGILGILRMYGQGDYVDGVIPAIVELAEQFGMRVRGKPNQAIYVEPPYRADD' A
#
# COMPACT_ATOMS: atom_id res chain seq x y z
N MET A 1 -12.02 14.63 -32.46
CA MET A 1 -11.04 14.68 -31.35
C MET A 1 -11.03 13.30 -30.73
N SER A 2 -9.94 12.54 -30.89
CA SER A 2 -9.82 11.20 -30.32
C SER A 2 -9.51 11.34 -28.83
N ASN A 3 -10.41 10.86 -27.97
CA ASN A 3 -10.11 10.68 -26.55
C ASN A 3 -9.07 9.56 -26.47
N GLY A 4 -7.80 9.95 -26.28
CA GLY A 4 -6.72 9.00 -26.08
C GLY A 4 -7.07 8.06 -24.94
N GLU A 5 -7.37 6.82 -25.30
CA GLU A 5 -7.54 5.71 -24.36
C GLU A 5 -6.20 5.52 -23.66
N TYR A 6 -6.03 6.15 -22.51
CA TYR A 6 -4.94 5.83 -21.59
C TYR A 6 -5.24 4.44 -21.00
N SER A 7 -5.10 3.40 -21.82
CA SER A 7 -5.08 2.02 -21.36
C SER A 7 -3.71 1.80 -20.74
N TYR A 8 -3.55 2.19 -19.47
CA TYR A 8 -2.42 1.72 -18.67
C TYR A 8 -2.39 0.19 -18.77
N PRO A 9 -1.31 -0.42 -19.27
CA PRO A 9 -1.24 -1.86 -19.34
C PRO A 9 -1.44 -2.41 -17.93
N ARG A 10 -2.47 -3.26 -17.76
CA ARG A 10 -2.73 -3.89 -16.47
C ARG A 10 -1.50 -4.72 -16.12
N ILE A 11 -0.75 -4.25 -15.12
CA ILE A 11 0.40 -4.98 -14.59
C ILE A 11 -0.06 -6.33 -14.03
N SER A 12 0.84 -7.31 -14.03
CA SER A 12 0.58 -8.63 -13.46
C SER A 12 0.27 -8.53 -11.96
N ASP A 13 -0.37 -9.55 -11.38
CA ASP A 13 -0.62 -9.57 -9.93
C ASP A 13 0.68 -9.59 -9.12
N GLU A 14 1.75 -10.18 -9.67
CA GLU A 14 3.08 -10.15 -9.07
C GLU A 14 3.67 -8.73 -9.06
N ASP A 15 3.61 -8.03 -10.19
CA ASP A 15 4.12 -6.65 -10.29
C ASP A 15 3.29 -5.68 -9.45
N TYR A 16 1.98 -5.93 -9.33
CA TYR A 16 1.12 -5.19 -8.42
C TYR A 16 1.53 -5.40 -6.97
N ARG A 17 1.79 -6.64 -6.54
CA ARG A 17 2.31 -6.92 -5.19
C ARG A 17 3.65 -6.21 -4.95
N LYS A 18 4.57 -6.23 -5.92
CA LYS A 18 5.83 -5.47 -5.85
C LYS A 18 5.56 -3.98 -5.68
N ALA A 19 4.61 -3.41 -6.43
CA ALA A 19 4.25 -2.00 -6.33
C ALA A 19 3.70 -1.63 -4.95
N VAL A 20 2.82 -2.46 -4.37
CA VAL A 20 2.30 -2.26 -3.00
C VAL A 20 3.42 -2.32 -1.96
N THR A 21 4.35 -3.26 -2.09
CA THR A 21 5.52 -3.34 -1.20
C THR A 21 6.41 -2.10 -1.31
N GLN A 22 6.68 -1.63 -2.53
CA GLN A 22 7.46 -0.40 -2.74
C GLN A 22 6.74 0.82 -2.16
N PHE A 23 5.42 0.89 -2.32
CA PHE A 23 4.60 1.93 -1.72
C PHE A 23 4.71 1.95 -0.19
N ARG A 24 4.64 0.79 0.47
CA ARG A 24 4.87 0.68 1.92
C ARG A 24 6.22 1.25 2.34
N LEU A 25 7.29 0.89 1.63
CA LEU A 25 8.64 1.39 1.92
C LEU A 25 8.74 2.92 1.77
N GLN A 26 8.14 3.46 0.71
CA GLN A 26 8.14 4.91 0.47
C GLN A 26 7.36 5.68 1.54
N ILE A 27 6.17 5.21 1.91
CA ILE A 27 5.37 5.81 2.99
C ILE A 27 6.11 5.71 4.33
N GLY A 28 6.78 4.59 4.60
CA GLY A 28 7.64 4.43 5.77
C GLY A 28 8.79 5.45 5.79
N GLY A 29 9.43 5.71 4.66
CA GLY A 29 10.46 6.74 4.53
C GLY A 29 9.92 8.15 4.76
N ILE A 30 8.76 8.48 4.19
CA ILE A 30 8.12 9.80 4.33
C ILE A 30 7.71 10.07 5.78
N LEU A 31 7.07 9.09 6.43
CA LEU A 31 6.57 9.24 7.80
C LEU A 31 7.65 8.99 8.86
N GLY A 32 8.80 8.43 8.48
CA GLY A 32 9.91 8.14 9.38
C GLY A 32 10.39 9.35 10.17
N ILE A 33 10.33 10.56 9.59
CA ILE A 33 10.71 11.81 10.28
C ILE A 33 9.85 12.08 11.52
N LEU A 34 8.59 11.64 11.54
CA LEU A 34 7.67 11.85 12.66
C LEU A 34 8.08 11.04 13.90
N ARG A 35 8.84 9.95 13.72
CA ARG A 35 9.42 9.20 14.83
C ARG A 35 10.38 10.06 15.66
N MET A 36 11.12 10.97 15.02
CA MET A 36 12.03 11.90 15.70
C MET A 36 11.30 12.91 16.58
N TYR A 37 10.02 13.15 16.31
CA TYR A 37 9.14 14.00 17.11
C TYR A 37 8.33 13.22 18.15
N GLY A 38 8.70 11.97 18.44
CA GLY A 38 8.03 11.13 19.44
C GLY A 38 6.71 10.52 18.96
N GLN A 39 6.40 10.55 17.66
CA GLN A 39 5.16 9.99 17.10
C GLN A 39 5.34 8.55 16.57
N GLY A 40 6.26 7.77 17.13
CA GLY A 40 6.58 6.42 16.68
C GLY A 40 5.36 5.50 16.56
N ASP A 41 4.57 5.42 17.62
CA ASP A 41 3.39 4.55 17.68
C ASP A 41 2.33 4.92 16.63
N TYR A 42 2.16 6.21 16.36
CA TYR A 42 1.26 6.68 15.30
C TYR A 42 1.76 6.29 13.91
N VAL A 43 3.08 6.40 13.68
CA VAL A 43 3.70 5.98 12.41
C VAL A 43 3.51 4.47 12.21
N ASP A 44 3.74 3.67 13.26
CA ASP A 44 3.58 2.21 13.21
C ASP A 44 2.12 1.80 12.98
N GLY A 45 1.15 2.52 13.55
CA GLY A 45 -0.27 2.26 13.32
C GLY A 45 -0.80 2.73 11.96
N VAL A 46 -0.31 3.87 11.45
CA VAL A 46 -0.90 4.51 10.25
C VAL A 46 -0.34 3.93 8.94
N ILE A 47 0.92 3.48 8.91
CA ILE A 47 1.51 2.92 7.70
C ILE A 47 0.70 1.71 7.18
N PRO A 48 0.35 0.71 8.00
CA PRO A 48 -0.49 -0.42 7.56
C PRO A 48 -1.85 0.04 7.03
N ALA A 49 -2.50 0.98 7.71
CA ALA A 49 -3.81 1.50 7.29
C ALA A 49 -3.77 2.21 5.93
N ILE A 50 -2.71 2.98 5.67
CA ILE A 50 -2.49 3.65 4.37
C ILE A 50 -2.27 2.61 3.26
N VAL A 51 -1.46 1.59 3.54
CA VAL A 51 -1.16 0.51 2.58
C VAL A 51 -2.42 -0.30 2.27
N GLU A 52 -3.22 -0.64 3.29
CA GLU A 52 -4.49 -1.32 3.12
C GLU A 52 -5.45 -0.50 2.24
N LEU A 53 -5.61 0.79 2.53
CA LEU A 53 -6.48 1.67 1.75
C LEU A 53 -6.05 1.75 0.28
N ALA A 54 -4.75 1.92 0.04
CA ALA A 54 -4.18 1.97 -1.31
C ALA A 54 -4.39 0.65 -2.06
N GLU A 55 -4.22 -0.49 -1.37
CA GLU A 55 -4.46 -1.79 -1.95
C GLU A 55 -5.94 -2.00 -2.29
N GLN A 56 -6.85 -1.72 -1.36
CA GLN A 56 -8.28 -1.86 -1.62
C GLN A 56 -8.74 -0.99 -2.80
N PHE A 57 -8.19 0.23 -2.91
CA PHE A 57 -8.45 1.10 -4.06
C PHE A 57 -7.93 0.47 -5.36
N GLY A 58 -6.67 0.05 -5.40
CA GLY A 58 -6.08 -0.57 -6.58
C GLY A 58 -6.81 -1.84 -7.01
N MET A 59 -7.29 -2.65 -6.07
CA MET A 59 -8.07 -3.86 -6.36
C MET A 59 -9.46 -3.54 -6.91
N ARG A 60 -10.14 -2.50 -6.42
CA ARG A 60 -11.41 -2.01 -6.99
C ARG A 60 -11.23 -1.51 -8.42
N VAL A 61 -10.19 -0.71 -8.69
CA VAL A 61 -9.88 -0.21 -10.04
C VAL A 61 -9.56 -1.35 -11.02
N ARG A 62 -8.95 -2.44 -10.52
CA ARG A 62 -8.64 -3.63 -11.31
C ARG A 62 -9.84 -4.59 -11.49
N GLY A 63 -11.01 -4.27 -10.93
CA GLY A 63 -12.21 -5.11 -11.01
C GLY A 63 -12.17 -6.35 -10.12
N LYS A 64 -11.34 -6.35 -9.07
CA LYS A 64 -11.15 -7.43 -8.10
C LYS A 64 -11.47 -6.97 -6.67
N PRO A 65 -12.68 -6.45 -6.37
CA PRO A 65 -12.96 -5.68 -5.15
C PRO A 65 -12.80 -6.43 -3.82
N ASN A 66 -12.71 -7.77 -3.83
CA ASN A 66 -12.68 -8.62 -2.63
C ASN A 66 -11.39 -9.45 -2.48
N GLN A 67 -10.32 -9.08 -3.18
CA GLN A 67 -9.06 -9.82 -3.13
C GLN A 67 -7.98 -8.91 -2.53
N ALA A 68 -7.85 -8.89 -1.20
CA ALA A 68 -6.67 -8.30 -0.56
C ALA A 68 -5.44 -9.16 -0.93
N ILE A 69 -4.36 -8.55 -1.41
CA ILE A 69 -3.11 -9.26 -1.78
C ILE A 69 -2.06 -9.06 -0.67
N TYR A 70 -2.17 -7.99 0.11
CA TYR A 70 -1.35 -7.66 1.26
C TYR A 70 -2.15 -7.93 2.54
N VAL A 71 -1.84 -9.07 3.17
CA VAL A 71 -2.26 -9.37 4.53
C VAL A 71 -1.00 -9.25 5.36
N GLU A 72 -0.95 -8.29 6.30
CA GLU A 72 0.14 -8.26 7.26
C GLU A 72 0.19 -9.61 7.98
N PRO A 73 1.35 -10.25 8.14
CA PRO A 73 1.47 -11.29 9.15
C PRO A 73 1.06 -10.68 10.49
N PRO A 74 0.28 -11.36 11.33
CA PRO A 74 -0.13 -10.83 12.62
C PRO A 74 1.13 -10.37 13.35
N TYR A 75 1.11 -9.11 13.79
CA TYR A 75 2.16 -8.54 14.62
C TYR A 75 2.43 -9.49 15.78
N ARG A 76 3.60 -10.15 15.76
CA ARG A 76 4.14 -10.84 16.92
C ARG A 76 4.97 -9.81 17.67
N ALA A 77 4.44 -9.35 18.80
CA ALA A 77 5.31 -8.92 19.87
C ALA A 77 6.05 -10.17 20.31
N ASP A 78 7.30 -10.33 19.87
CA ASP A 78 8.18 -11.32 20.47
C ASP A 78 8.53 -10.80 21.87
N ASP A 79 8.27 -11.64 22.89
CA ASP A 79 8.51 -11.42 24.33
C ASP A 79 10.00 -11.23 24.68
#